data_AF-A0A094WIE1-F1
#
_entry.id   AF-A0A094WIE1-F1
#
_cell.length_a   1.000
_cell.length_b   1.000
_cell.length_c   1.000
_cell.angle_alpha   90.00
_cell.angle_beta   90.00
_cell.angle_gamma   90.00
#
_symmetry.space_group_name_H-M   'P 1'
#
loop_
_entity.id
_entity.type
_entity.pdbx_description
1 polymer ?
#
loop_
_entity_poly.entity_id
_entity_poly.type
_entity_poly.pdbx_seq_one_letter_code
_entity_poly.pdbx_strand_id
1 'polypeptide(L)'
;MTNPKEELTHFAKQITKGIELVKNKQEQEALQILAPFVHLMKESGTNHIRLFSYYAIAELRTGDIDGFVESYLAVKEMPAQTKEEEDMQSKLEGLFHSVFDELNKN
;
A
#
# COMPACT_ATOMS: atom_id res chain seq x y z
N MET A 1 -1.41 1.85 -32.12
CA MET A 1 -0.35 1.16 -31.34
C MET A 1 0.08 2.12 -30.25
N THR A 2 -0.15 1.77 -28.99
CA THR A 2 0.28 2.57 -27.85
C THR A 2 1.80 2.48 -27.69
N ASN A 3 2.44 3.59 -27.32
CA ASN A 3 3.88 3.67 -27.13
C ASN A 3 4.22 3.16 -25.71
N PRO A 4 5.06 2.12 -25.56
CA PRO A 4 5.37 1.53 -24.25
C PRO A 4 5.86 2.53 -23.20
N LYS A 5 6.55 3.60 -23.62
CA LYS A 5 7.00 4.66 -22.70
C LYS A 5 5.85 5.51 -22.15
N GLU A 6 4.81 5.73 -22.95
CA GLU A 6 3.64 6.50 -22.54
C GLU A 6 2.78 5.72 -21.55
N GLU A 7 2.64 4.41 -21.74
CA GLU A 7 1.93 3.51 -20.82
C GLU A 7 2.61 3.44 -19.45
N LEU A 8 3.95 3.28 -19.42
CA LEU A 8 4.72 3.30 -18.18
C LEU A 8 4.63 4.64 -17.46
N THR A 9 4.63 5.75 -18.21
CA THR A 9 4.49 7.09 -17.62
C THR A 9 3.09 7.27 -17.04
N HIS A 10 2.05 6.83 -17.74
CA HIS A 10 0.68 6.88 -17.26
C HIS A 10 0.52 6.04 -15.99
N PHE A 11 1.09 4.84 -15.99
CA PHE A 11 1.12 3.92 -14.84
C PHE A 11 1.72 4.60 -13.60
N ALA A 12 2.93 5.15 -13.71
CA ALA A 12 3.60 5.82 -12.59
C ALA A 12 2.80 7.02 -12.06
N LYS A 13 2.14 7.78 -12.96
CA LYS A 13 1.26 8.90 -12.57
C LYS A 13 0.05 8.44 -11.77
N GLN A 14 -0.58 7.33 -12.13
CA GLN A 14 -1.75 6.82 -11.40
C GLN A 14 -1.36 6.33 -9.99
N ILE A 15 -0.24 5.63 -9.84
CA ILE A 15 0.28 5.26 -8.51
C ILE A 15 0.56 6.51 -7.68
N THR A 16 1.24 7.50 -8.27
CA THR A 16 1.54 8.76 -7.58
C THR A 16 0.26 9.47 -7.12
N LYS A 17 -0.74 9.57 -8.00
CA LYS A 17 -2.05 10.14 -7.69
C LYS A 17 -2.71 9.39 -6.53
N GLY A 18 -2.75 8.06 -6.57
CA GLY A 18 -3.33 7.26 -5.50
C GLY A 18 -2.64 7.50 -4.15
N ILE A 19 -1.31 7.59 -4.14
CA ILE A 19 -0.54 7.91 -2.93
C ILE A 19 -0.87 9.31 -2.39
N GLU A 20 -1.00 10.30 -3.28
CA GLU A 20 -1.40 11.66 -2.89
C GLU A 20 -2.79 11.69 -2.25
N LEU A 21 -3.75 10.93 -2.80
CA LEU A 21 -5.09 10.79 -2.21
C LEU A 21 -5.05 10.21 -0.79
N VAL A 22 -4.21 9.20 -0.52
CA VAL A 22 -4.01 8.66 0.85
C VAL A 22 -3.47 9.73 1.80
N LYS A 23 -2.52 10.55 1.32
CA LYS A 23 -1.96 11.66 2.12
C LYS A 23 -3.02 12.73 2.43
N ASN A 24 -3.95 12.96 1.49
CA ASN A 24 -5.03 13.93 1.60
C ASN A 24 -6.29 13.38 2.31
N LYS A 25 -6.23 12.17 2.88
CA LYS A 25 -7.35 11.50 3.55
C LYS A 25 -8.57 11.29 2.64
N GLN A 26 -8.31 10.90 1.39
CA GLN A 26 -9.30 10.52 0.40
C GLN A 26 -9.21 9.01 0.16
N GLU A 27 -9.38 8.22 1.21
CA GLU A 27 -9.04 6.79 1.22
C GLU A 27 -9.82 5.97 0.19
N GLN A 28 -11.13 6.20 0.06
CA GLN A 28 -11.97 5.43 -0.87
C GLN A 28 -11.54 5.60 -2.33
N GLU A 29 -11.25 6.84 -2.76
CA GLU A 29 -10.73 7.10 -4.11
C GLU A 29 -9.32 6.54 -4.25
N ALA A 30 -8.48 6.66 -3.23
CA ALA A 30 -7.14 6.09 -3.23
C ALA A 30 -7.17 4.57 -3.43
N LEU A 31 -8.02 3.85 -2.71
CA LEU A 31 -8.17 2.40 -2.82
C LEU A 31 -8.59 2.00 -4.24
N GLN A 32 -9.58 2.68 -4.82
CA GLN A 32 -10.02 2.42 -6.19
C GLN A 32 -8.90 2.59 -7.22
N ILE A 33 -8.05 3.61 -7.04
CA ILE A 33 -6.91 3.86 -7.94
C ILE A 33 -5.78 2.86 -7.70
N LEU A 34 -5.46 2.56 -6.45
CA LEU A 34 -4.29 1.75 -6.09
C LEU A 34 -4.51 0.24 -6.23
N ALA A 35 -5.74 -0.25 -6.02
CA ALA A 35 -6.03 -1.69 -5.99
C ALA A 35 -5.60 -2.47 -7.25
N PRO A 36 -5.84 -1.98 -8.49
CA PRO A 36 -5.38 -2.68 -9.69
C PRO A 36 -3.86 -2.82 -9.74
N PHE A 37 -3.12 -1.83 -9.23
CA PHE A 37 -1.66 -1.85 -9.22
C PHE A 37 -1.12 -2.80 -8.15
N VAL A 38 -1.75 -2.83 -6.98
CA VAL A 38 -1.40 -3.79 -5.92
C VAL A 38 -1.62 -5.22 -6.42
N HIS A 39 -2.77 -5.48 -7.04
CA HIS A 39 -3.06 -6.79 -7.63
C HIS A 39 -2.02 -7.19 -8.68
N LEU A 40 -1.72 -6.29 -9.63
CA LEU A 40 -0.70 -6.54 -10.65
C LEU A 40 0.68 -6.86 -10.04
N MET A 41 1.10 -6.11 -9.02
CA MET A 41 2.41 -6.31 -8.38
C MET A 41 2.46 -7.60 -7.57
N LYS A 42 1.35 -8.00 -6.94
CA LYS A 42 1.22 -9.32 -6.29
C LYS A 42 1.38 -10.44 -7.32
N GLU A 43 0.70 -10.36 -8.46
CA GLU A 43 0.80 -11.36 -9.53
C GLU A 43 2.19 -11.43 -10.16
N SER A 44 2.86 -10.30 -10.31
CA SER A 44 4.21 -10.24 -10.89
C SER A 44 5.32 -10.60 -9.90
N GLY A 45 5.01 -10.79 -8.61
CA GLY A 45 6.00 -11.00 -7.54
C GLY A 45 6.97 -9.82 -7.38
N THR A 46 6.56 -8.62 -7.79
CA THR A 46 7.42 -7.43 -7.75
C THR A 46 7.29 -6.71 -6.42
N ASN A 47 8.41 -6.49 -5.76
CA ASN A 47 8.46 -5.72 -4.52
C ASN A 47 8.15 -4.25 -4.79
N HIS A 48 7.14 -3.71 -4.11
CA HIS A 48 6.81 -2.30 -4.20
C HIS A 48 6.34 -1.76 -2.84
N ILE A 49 7.22 -1.77 -1.85
CA ILE A 49 6.94 -1.41 -0.44
C ILE A 49 6.14 -0.12 -0.32
N ARG A 50 6.50 0.92 -1.09
CA ARG A 50 5.78 2.20 -1.07
C ARG A 50 4.30 2.07 -1.44
N LEU A 51 4.00 1.36 -2.53
CA LEU A 51 2.63 1.20 -3.04
C LEU A 51 1.78 0.44 -2.01
N PHE A 52 2.29 -0.70 -1.56
CA PHE A 52 1.58 -1.54 -0.59
C PHE A 52 1.44 -0.84 0.77
N SER A 53 2.43 -0.07 1.20
CA SER A 53 2.36 0.70 2.46
C SER A 53 1.24 1.74 2.44
N TYR A 54 1.13 2.53 1.36
CA TYR A 54 0.05 3.52 1.27
C TYR A 54 -1.31 2.87 1.09
N TYR A 55 -1.38 1.74 0.38
CA TYR A 55 -2.60 0.96 0.24
C TYR A 55 -3.08 0.42 1.59
N ALA A 56 -2.20 -0.25 2.35
CA ALA A 56 -2.47 -0.75 3.70
C ALA A 56 -3.00 0.34 4.64
N ILE A 57 -2.41 1.54 4.60
CA ILE A 57 -2.85 2.68 5.40
C ILE A 57 -4.28 3.09 5.04
N ALA A 58 -4.65 3.05 3.76
CA ALA A 58 -6.00 3.38 3.31
C ALA A 58 -7.03 2.30 3.71
N GLU A 59 -6.67 1.02 3.60
CA GLU A 59 -7.49 -0.11 4.07
C GLU A 59 -7.80 0.05 5.56
N LEU A 60 -6.77 0.25 6.38
CA LEU A 60 -6.92 0.43 7.83
C LEU A 60 -7.86 1.59 8.18
N ARG A 61 -7.68 2.75 7.54
CA ARG A 61 -8.48 3.96 7.81
C ARG A 61 -9.93 3.85 7.36
N THR A 62 -10.22 2.96 6.41
CA THR A 62 -11.60 2.67 5.98
C THR A 62 -12.24 1.55 6.79
N GLY A 63 -11.51 0.96 7.73
CA GLY A 63 -11.98 -0.14 8.57
C GLY A 63 -11.87 -1.52 7.90
N ASP A 64 -11.19 -1.62 6.76
CA ASP A 64 -10.86 -2.90 6.14
C ASP A 64 -9.65 -3.52 6.84
N ILE A 65 -9.90 -4.13 8.00
CA ILE A 65 -8.86 -4.70 8.86
C ILE A 65 -8.22 -5.94 8.22
N ASP A 66 -9.02 -6.80 7.59
CA ASP A 66 -8.51 -7.99 6.92
C ASP A 66 -7.59 -7.62 5.75
N GLY A 67 -8.02 -6.68 4.90
CA GLY A 67 -7.20 -6.14 3.81
C GLY A 67 -5.90 -5.51 4.32
N PHE A 68 -5.99 -4.70 5.38
CA PHE A 68 -4.81 -4.12 6.02
C PHE A 68 -3.80 -5.18 6.48
N VAL A 69 -4.26 -6.25 7.14
CA VAL A 69 -3.38 -7.33 7.63
C VAL A 69 -2.71 -8.04 6.47
N GLU A 70 -3.43 -8.36 5.40
CA GLU A 70 -2.85 -8.97 4.21
C GLU A 70 -1.77 -8.08 3.58
N SER A 71 -2.05 -6.78 3.43
CA SER A 71 -1.10 -5.83 2.86
C SER A 71 0.12 -5.63 3.76
N TYR A 72 -0.06 -5.61 5.09
CA TYR A 72 1.04 -5.57 6.05
C TYR A 72 1.95 -6.80 5.94
N LEU A 73 1.38 -8.00 5.92
CA LEU A 73 2.16 -9.25 5.78
C LEU A 73 2.94 -9.26 4.48
N ALA A 74 2.33 -8.82 3.38
CA ALA A 74 3.04 -8.70 2.11
C ALA A 74 4.24 -7.74 2.21
N VAL A 75 4.08 -6.59 2.85
CA VAL A 75 5.17 -5.61 3.02
C VAL A 75 6.27 -6.12 3.94
N LYS A 76 5.94 -6.89 4.98
CA LYS A 76 6.90 -7.45 5.94
C LYS A 76 7.91 -8.39 5.28
N GLU A 77 7.47 -9.17 4.29
CA GLU A 77 8.31 -10.13 3.58
C GLU A 77 9.17 -9.48 2.47
N MET A 78 8.92 -8.21 2.13
CA MET A 78 9.70 -7.52 1.09
C MET A 78 11.06 -7.06 1.64
N PRO A 79 12.18 -7.30 0.94
CA PRO A 79 13.47 -6.72 1.30
C PRO A 79 13.46 -5.20 1.05
N ALA A 80 13.60 -4.40 2.10
CA ALA A 80 13.80 -2.96 1.99
C ALA A 80 15.17 -2.65 1.38
N GLN A 81 15.21 -1.69 0.45
CA GLN A 81 16.43 -1.25 -0.23
C GLN A 81 16.88 0.13 0.24
N THR A 82 16.00 0.87 0.92
CA THR A 82 16.24 2.23 1.38
C THR A 82 15.76 2.43 2.79
N LYS A 83 16.33 3.44 3.46
CA LYS A 83 15.88 3.84 4.81
C LYS A 83 14.41 4.25 4.86
N GLU A 84 13.93 4.91 3.80
CA GLU A 84 12.50 5.27 3.68
C GLU A 84 11.60 4.03 3.69
N GLU A 85 12.00 2.95 3.02
CA GLU A 85 11.23 1.70 3.00
C GLU A 85 11.26 0.96 4.34
N GLU A 86 12.41 0.94 5.02
CA GLU A 86 12.50 0.40 6.39
C GLU A 86 11.58 1.16 7.36
N ASP A 87 11.53 2.48 7.23
CA ASP A 87 10.69 3.33 8.08
C ASP A 87 9.20 3.10 7.77
N MET A 88 8.84 2.85 6.50
CA MET A 88 7.48 2.46 6.11
C MET A 88 7.09 1.09 6.69
N GLN A 89 7.97 0.09 6.61
CA GLN A 89 7.76 -1.22 7.22
C GLN A 89 7.55 -1.09 8.73
N SER A 90 8.45 -0.36 9.41
CA SER A 90 8.38 -0.13 10.85
C SER A 90 7.08 0.58 11.27
N LYS A 91 6.61 1.52 10.45
CA LYS A 91 5.33 2.20 10.67
C LYS A 91 4.15 1.24 10.55
N LEU A 92 4.13 0.37 9.54
CA LEU A 92 3.06 -0.62 9.40
C LEU A 92 3.08 -1.65 10.54
N GLU A 93 4.26 -2.09 10.98
CA GLU A 93 4.42 -2.96 12.16
C GLU A 93 3.80 -2.31 13.42
N GLY A 94 4.03 -1.02 13.63
CA GLY A 94 3.43 -0.28 14.75
C GLY A 94 1.91 -0.17 14.65
N LEU A 95 1.38 0.05 13.44
CA LEU A 95 -0.07 0.05 13.20
C LEU A 95 -0.68 -1.34 13.45
N PHE A 96 -0.03 -2.40 12.99
CA PHE A 96 -0.46 -3.77 13.20
C PHE A 96 -0.56 -4.12 14.68
N HIS A 97 0.48 -3.84 15.46
CA HIS A 97 0.44 -4.05 16.91
C HIS A 97 -0.68 -3.26 17.59
N SER A 98 -0.89 -2.00 17.17
CA SER A 98 -1.96 -1.17 17.74
C SER A 98 -3.35 -1.78 17.49
N VAL A 99 -3.61 -2.23 16.27
CA VAL A 99 -4.87 -2.93 15.91
C VAL A 99 -5.01 -4.23 16.70
N PHE A 100 -3.95 -5.02 16.77
CA PHE A 100 -3.97 -6.31 17.48
C PHE A 100 -4.21 -6.14 18.99
N ASP A 101 -3.59 -5.14 19.61
CA ASP A 101 -3.80 -4.81 21.02
C ASP A 101 -5.23 -4.35 21.29
N GLU A 102 -5.85 -3.60 20.38
CA GLU A 102 -7.26 -3.20 20.50
C GLU A 102 -8.21 -4.40 20.38
N LEU A 103 -7.92 -5.35 19.49
CA LEU A 103 -8.71 -6.58 19.33
C LEU A 103 -8.63 -7.48 20.57
N ASN A 104 -7.47 -7.55 21.24
CA ASN A 104 -7.27 -8.39 22.43
C ASN A 104 -7.74 -7.78 23.75
N LYS A 105 -8.12 -6.49 23.77
CA LYS A 105 -8.63 -5.80 24.98
C LYS A 105 -10.13 -5.97 25.19
N ASN A 106 -10.82 -6.65 24.27
CA ASN A 106 -12.22 -7.03 24.35
C ASN A 106 -12.36 -8.54 24.63
#